data_AF-A0A0A0EU39-F1
#
_entry.id   AF-A0A0A0EU39-F1
#
_cell.length_a   1.000
_cell.length_b   1.000
_cell.length_c   1.000
_cell.angle_alpha   90.00
_cell.angle_beta   90.00
_cell.angle_gamma   90.00
#
_symmetry.space_group_name_H-M   'P 1'
#
loop_
_entity.id
_entity.type
_entity.pdbx_description
1 polymer ?
#
loop_
_entity_poly.entity_id
_entity_poly.type
_entity_poly.pdbx_seq_one_letter_code
_entity_poly.pdbx_strand_id
1 'polypeptide(L)'
;MNGDDRRKREEQLAQYAADNPRPLYQTIYDLAAAFREVGAGSVQSIQKSQNADFFVPAVVNTAFAVELLLKFFIVATNPDLTYAELKARGLHPHGHKYSELWDRLHPKFRGAVLAEYSMLTQAGSLLPDIPLVLAELGDVPFVDWRYPFEDPAYRELDYGKLEKIAVAMLRVGRGACGRLAKGERRHVV
;
A
#
# COMPACT_ATOMS: atom_id res chain seq x y z
N MET A 1 29.40 -7.07 -15.77
CA MET A 1 29.15 -5.62 -15.61
C MET A 1 30.28 -5.08 -14.75
N ASN A 2 31.10 -4.15 -15.25
CA ASN A 2 32.20 -3.61 -14.45
C ASN A 2 31.65 -2.60 -13.40
N GLY A 3 32.45 -2.23 -12.40
CA GLY A 3 32.02 -1.32 -11.34
C GLY A 3 31.65 0.09 -11.81
N ASP A 4 32.28 0.58 -12.90
CA ASP A 4 31.99 1.89 -13.49
C ASP A 4 30.63 1.94 -14.20
N ASP A 5 30.23 0.85 -14.88
CA ASP A 5 28.92 0.75 -15.54
C ASP A 5 27.78 0.79 -14.50
N ARG A 6 28.00 0.14 -13.35
CA ARG A 6 27.04 0.15 -12.24
C ARG A 6 26.88 1.54 -11.65
N ARG A 7 27.99 2.22 -11.34
CA ARG A 7 27.98 3.58 -10.78
C ARG A 7 27.30 4.57 -11.71
N LYS A 8 27.64 4.56 -13.00
CA LYS A 8 26.99 5.44 -14.00
C LYS A 8 25.48 5.22 -14.07
N ARG A 9 25.03 3.96 -13.97
CA ARG A 9 23.60 3.64 -13.96
C ARG A 9 22.89 4.15 -12.70
N GLU A 10 23.53 4.00 -11.54
CA GLU A 10 23.00 4.51 -10.27
C GLU A 10 22.90 6.05 -10.30
N GLU A 11 23.91 6.73 -10.83
CA GLU A 11 23.92 8.20 -11.04
C GLU A 11 22.80 8.64 -12.00
N GLN A 12 22.60 7.93 -13.11
CA GLN A 12 21.53 8.22 -14.07
C GLN A 12 20.13 8.09 -13.45
N LEU A 13 19.91 7.05 -12.62
CA LEU A 13 18.65 6.86 -11.92
C LEU A 13 18.40 7.95 -10.87
N ALA A 14 19.44 8.34 -10.14
CA ALA A 14 19.36 9.44 -9.18
C ALA A 14 19.05 10.77 -9.88
N GLN A 15 19.72 11.06 -11.00
CA GLN A 15 19.49 12.26 -11.79
C GLN A 15 18.06 12.30 -12.35
N TYR A 16 17.58 11.19 -12.92
CA TYR A 16 16.20 11.09 -13.41
C TYR A 16 15.17 11.37 -12.30
N ALA A 17 15.40 10.87 -11.09
CA ALA A 17 14.52 11.13 -9.95
C ALA A 17 14.55 12.61 -9.50
N ALA A 18 15.71 13.26 -9.58
CA ALA A 18 15.87 14.67 -9.26
C ALA A 18 15.19 15.58 -10.30
N ASP A 19 15.29 15.25 -11.58
CA ASP A 19 14.71 16.03 -12.69
C ASP A 19 13.19 15.86 -12.81
N ASN A 20 12.62 14.82 -12.21
CA ASN A 20 11.19 14.50 -12.26
C ASN A 20 10.60 14.44 -10.84
N PRO A 21 10.60 15.56 -10.08
CA PRO A 21 10.07 15.58 -8.73
C PRO A 21 8.57 15.25 -8.76
N ARG A 22 8.18 14.24 -7.99
CA ARG A 22 6.79 13.83 -7.84
C ARG A 22 6.21 14.42 -6.56
N PRO A 23 4.93 14.85 -6.56
CA PRO A 23 4.24 15.17 -5.33
C PRO A 23 4.31 14.01 -4.32
N LEU A 24 4.27 14.32 -3.02
CA LEU A 24 4.40 13.33 -1.96
C LEU A 24 3.38 12.20 -2.10
N TYR A 25 2.11 12.52 -2.39
CA TYR A 25 1.06 11.51 -2.58
C TYR A 25 1.41 10.54 -3.73
N GLN A 26 1.93 11.06 -4.85
CA GLN A 26 2.23 10.27 -6.03
C GLN A 26 3.41 9.33 -5.73
N THR A 27 4.43 9.84 -5.04
CA THR A 27 5.58 9.03 -4.61
C THR A 27 5.14 7.87 -3.71
N ILE A 28 4.26 8.11 -2.73
CA ILE A 28 3.76 7.06 -1.83
C ILE A 28 2.92 6.03 -2.60
N TYR A 29 2.03 6.49 -3.48
CA TYR A 29 1.20 5.61 -4.31
C TYR A 29 2.04 4.71 -5.23
N ASP A 30 3.00 5.30 -5.94
CA ASP A 30 3.87 4.56 -6.87
C ASP A 30 4.71 3.51 -6.13
N LEU A 31 5.21 3.85 -4.94
CA LEU A 31 5.94 2.91 -4.10
C LEU A 31 5.03 1.76 -3.65
N ALA A 32 3.80 2.05 -3.23
CA ALA A 32 2.84 1.03 -2.84
C ALA A 32 2.50 0.08 -4.00
N ALA A 33 2.32 0.63 -5.20
CA ALA A 33 2.07 -0.16 -6.41
C ALA A 33 3.24 -1.09 -6.72
N ALA A 34 4.48 -0.59 -6.63
CA ALA A 34 5.67 -1.40 -6.83
C ALA A 34 5.78 -2.53 -5.80
N PHE A 35 5.54 -2.27 -4.50
CA PHE A 35 5.54 -3.30 -3.47
C PHE A 35 4.47 -4.38 -3.71
N ARG A 36 3.26 -3.98 -4.10
CA ARG A 36 2.21 -4.96 -4.46
C ARG A 36 2.64 -5.82 -5.65
N GLU A 37 3.27 -5.21 -6.67
CA GLU A 37 3.77 -5.93 -7.83
C GLU A 37 4.84 -6.96 -7.44
N VAL A 38 5.78 -6.60 -6.57
CA VAL A 38 6.79 -7.54 -6.03
C VAL A 38 6.12 -8.68 -5.24
N GLY A 39 5.10 -8.37 -4.43
CA GLY A 39 4.33 -9.38 -3.71
C GLY A 39 3.64 -10.37 -4.65
N ALA A 40 2.97 -9.88 -5.69
CA ALA A 40 2.35 -10.71 -6.72
C ALA A 40 3.38 -11.54 -7.51
N GLY A 41 4.55 -10.95 -7.81
CA GLY A 41 5.66 -11.67 -8.45
C GLY A 41 6.16 -12.83 -7.60
N SER A 42 6.19 -12.67 -6.27
CA SER A 42 6.57 -13.74 -5.34
C SER A 42 5.56 -14.90 -5.37
N VAL A 43 4.25 -14.62 -5.43
CA VAL A 43 3.22 -15.66 -5.61
C VAL A 43 3.40 -16.42 -6.93
N GLN A 44 3.68 -15.70 -8.02
CA GLN A 44 3.96 -16.34 -9.31
C GLN A 44 5.20 -17.24 -9.23
N SER A 45 6.22 -16.87 -8.47
CA SER A 45 7.40 -17.71 -8.22
C SER A 45 7.04 -18.97 -7.46
N ILE A 46 6.16 -18.91 -6.43
CA ILE A 46 5.63 -20.11 -5.74
C ILE A 46 4.96 -21.04 -6.76
N GLN A 47 4.08 -20.51 -7.61
CA GLN A 47 3.34 -21.30 -8.59
C GLN A 47 4.26 -21.97 -9.62
N LYS A 48 5.27 -21.25 -10.10
CA LYS A 48 6.20 -21.75 -11.14
C LYS A 48 7.22 -22.74 -10.59
N SER A 49 7.76 -22.48 -9.40
CA SER A 49 8.87 -23.27 -8.84
C SER A 49 8.44 -24.28 -7.77
N GLN A 50 7.19 -24.20 -7.29
CA GLN A 50 6.69 -24.91 -6.11
C GLN A 50 7.52 -24.65 -4.84
N ASN A 51 8.29 -23.55 -4.81
CA ASN A 51 9.05 -23.14 -3.63
C ASN A 51 8.19 -22.24 -2.73
N ALA A 52 7.82 -22.76 -1.55
CA ALA A 52 7.06 -22.04 -0.54
C ALA A 52 7.84 -20.90 0.14
N ASP A 53 9.17 -20.83 0.01
CA ASP A 53 10.00 -19.77 0.60
C ASP A 53 9.61 -18.36 0.10
N PHE A 54 8.99 -18.27 -1.08
CA PHE A 54 8.47 -17.01 -1.62
C PHE A 54 7.18 -16.53 -0.95
N PHE A 55 6.57 -17.32 -0.05
CA PHE A 55 5.35 -16.92 0.66
C PHE A 55 5.59 -15.71 1.57
N VAL A 56 6.68 -15.72 2.34
CA VAL A 56 7.00 -14.62 3.26
C VAL A 56 7.26 -13.31 2.49
N PRO A 57 8.08 -13.27 1.43
CA PRO A 57 8.16 -12.12 0.54
C PRO A 57 6.80 -11.68 -0.02
N ALA A 58 5.94 -12.61 -0.44
CA ALA A 58 4.61 -12.25 -0.96
C ALA A 58 3.80 -11.48 0.08
N VAL A 59 3.75 -11.99 1.31
CA VAL A 59 3.04 -11.40 2.45
C VAL A 59 3.61 -10.03 2.81
N VAL A 60 4.91 -9.95 3.10
CA VAL A 60 5.55 -8.72 3.60
C VAL A 60 5.42 -7.58 2.59
N ASN A 61 5.66 -7.86 1.30
CA ASN A 61 5.55 -6.82 0.27
C ASN A 61 4.09 -6.37 0.07
N THR A 62 3.12 -7.30 0.12
CA THR A 62 1.71 -6.94 -0.02
C THR A 62 1.18 -6.17 1.19
N ALA A 63 1.58 -6.58 2.39
CA ALA A 63 1.30 -5.85 3.63
C ALA A 63 1.86 -4.43 3.58
N PHE A 64 3.13 -4.28 3.22
CA PHE A 64 3.73 -2.96 3.16
C PHE A 64 3.06 -2.07 2.10
N ALA A 65 2.60 -2.66 1.00
CA ALA A 65 1.78 -1.93 0.03
C ALA A 65 0.45 -1.42 0.65
N VAL A 66 -0.23 -2.21 1.47
CA VAL A 66 -1.45 -1.77 2.20
C VAL A 66 -1.13 -0.61 3.14
N GLU A 67 -0.06 -0.70 3.92
CA GLU A 67 0.39 0.40 4.80
C GLU A 67 0.62 1.69 4.00
N LEU A 68 1.36 1.60 2.89
CA LEU A 68 1.64 2.74 2.04
C LEU A 68 0.38 3.30 1.38
N LEU A 69 -0.59 2.47 0.99
CA LEU A 69 -1.86 2.93 0.42
C LEU A 69 -2.70 3.68 1.45
N LEU A 70 -2.76 3.19 2.69
CA LEU A 70 -3.41 3.91 3.79
C LEU A 70 -2.77 5.30 3.99
N LYS A 71 -1.45 5.35 4.02
CA LYS A 71 -0.68 6.61 4.12
C LYS A 71 -0.94 7.52 2.93
N PHE A 72 -1.00 6.95 1.72
CA PHE A 72 -1.34 7.68 0.50
C PHE A 72 -2.71 8.36 0.64
N PHE A 73 -3.75 7.66 1.10
CA PHE A 73 -5.09 8.26 1.22
C PHE A 73 -5.13 9.42 2.22
N ILE A 74 -4.33 9.38 3.29
CA ILE A 74 -4.19 10.50 4.22
C ILE A 74 -3.58 11.70 3.49
N VAL A 75 -2.48 11.52 2.76
CA VAL A 75 -1.78 12.59 2.04
C VAL A 75 -2.59 13.11 0.85
N ALA A 76 -3.34 12.25 0.14
CA ALA A 76 -4.08 12.60 -1.07
C ALA A 76 -5.21 13.61 -0.83
N THR A 77 -5.69 13.74 0.42
CA THR A 77 -6.64 14.80 0.80
C THR A 77 -6.02 16.19 0.82
N ASN A 78 -4.70 16.27 0.90
CA ASN A 78 -3.91 17.50 1.03
C ASN A 78 -2.68 17.46 0.10
N PRO A 79 -2.89 17.37 -1.22
CA PRO A 79 -1.86 16.99 -2.19
C PRO A 79 -0.71 17.99 -2.33
N ASP A 80 -0.91 19.24 -1.94
CA ASP A 80 0.10 20.31 -2.02
C ASP A 80 0.94 20.45 -0.74
N LEU A 81 0.55 19.77 0.33
CA LEU A 81 1.26 19.89 1.60
C LEU A 81 2.47 18.97 1.63
N THR A 82 3.57 19.53 2.13
CA THR A 82 4.74 18.78 2.55
C THR A 82 4.44 17.93 3.79
N TYR A 83 5.31 16.96 4.07
CA TYR A 83 5.19 16.14 5.28
C TYR A 83 5.21 16.98 6.57
N ALA A 84 6.03 18.03 6.61
CA ALA A 84 6.11 18.92 7.77
C ALA A 84 4.79 19.67 8.01
N GLU A 85 4.16 20.16 6.95
CA GLU A 85 2.86 20.86 7.03
C GLU A 85 1.73 19.91 7.43
N LEU A 86 1.71 18.69 6.90
CA LEU A 86 0.77 17.64 7.32
C LEU A 86 0.91 17.34 8.81
N LYS A 87 2.14 17.19 9.29
CA LYS A 87 2.44 16.96 10.71
C LYS A 87 1.94 18.10 11.60
N ALA A 88 2.18 19.35 11.20
CA ALA A 88 1.70 20.51 11.94
C ALA A 88 0.16 20.58 12.03
N ARG A 89 -0.57 19.97 11.10
CA ARG A 89 -2.03 19.89 11.07
C ARG A 89 -2.62 18.64 11.72
N GLY A 90 -1.80 17.78 12.33
CA GLY A 90 -2.25 16.51 12.90
C GLY A 90 -2.63 15.45 11.85
N LEU A 91 -2.30 15.67 10.58
CA LEU A 91 -2.58 14.77 9.45
C LEU A 91 -1.35 13.95 9.05
N HIS A 92 -0.47 13.66 10.01
CA HIS A 92 0.76 12.94 9.70
C HIS A 92 0.46 11.49 9.31
N PRO A 93 0.99 10.97 8.18
CA PRO A 93 0.83 9.58 7.78
C PRO A 93 1.78 8.64 8.55
N HIS A 94 2.19 9.00 9.78
CA HIS A 94 3.07 8.17 10.60
C HIS A 94 2.32 7.04 11.31
N GLY A 95 3.04 6.03 11.80
CA GLY A 95 2.50 4.82 12.40
C GLY A 95 2.48 3.64 11.42
N HIS A 96 2.30 2.45 11.98
CA HIS A 96 2.32 1.17 11.25
C HIS A 96 1.03 0.37 11.42
N LYS A 97 0.23 0.67 12.46
CA LYS A 97 -1.05 0.00 12.70
C LYS A 97 -2.08 0.42 11.66
N TYR A 98 -2.72 -0.56 11.04
CA TYR A 98 -3.66 -0.30 9.96
C TYR A 98 -4.96 0.30 10.48
N SER A 99 -5.45 -0.10 11.64
CA SER A 99 -6.65 0.50 12.25
C SER A 99 -6.45 1.99 12.51
N GLU A 100 -5.34 2.36 13.14
CA GLU A 100 -5.01 3.76 13.45
C GLU A 100 -4.83 4.60 12.16
N LEU A 101 -4.26 4.02 11.10
CA LEU A 101 -4.18 4.68 9.79
C LEU A 101 -5.56 4.79 9.15
N TRP A 102 -6.37 3.74 9.18
CA TRP A 102 -7.74 3.67 8.64
C TRP A 102 -8.64 4.73 9.30
N ASP A 103 -8.55 4.90 10.61
CA ASP A 103 -9.32 5.87 11.37
C ASP A 103 -8.97 7.33 11.05
N ARG A 104 -7.85 7.57 10.35
CA ARG A 104 -7.47 8.88 9.83
C ARG A 104 -7.87 9.11 8.37
N LEU A 105 -8.32 8.08 7.64
CA LEU A 105 -8.79 8.24 6.27
C LEU A 105 -10.05 9.11 6.22
N HIS A 106 -10.13 9.97 5.20
CA HIS A 106 -11.37 10.67 4.89
C HIS A 106 -12.52 9.68 4.59
N PRO A 107 -13.76 9.92 5.06
CA PRO A 107 -14.88 8.99 4.89
C PRO A 107 -15.13 8.55 3.45
N LYS A 108 -14.94 9.44 2.46
CA LYS A 108 -15.07 9.10 1.04
C LYS A 108 -14.10 8.00 0.61
N PHE A 109 -12.85 8.03 1.07
CA PHE A 109 -11.88 6.98 0.74
C PHE A 109 -12.24 5.66 1.41
N ARG A 110 -12.69 5.69 2.68
CA ARG A 110 -13.20 4.48 3.35
C ARG A 110 -14.34 3.85 2.56
N GLY A 111 -15.33 4.66 2.19
CA GLY A 111 -16.49 4.22 1.40
C GLY A 111 -16.09 3.67 0.02
N ALA A 112 -15.18 4.33 -0.68
CA ALA A 112 -14.69 3.87 -1.99
C ALA A 112 -13.90 2.55 -1.89
N VAL A 113 -13.02 2.41 -0.90
CA VAL A 113 -12.26 1.17 -0.68
C VAL A 113 -13.18 0.03 -0.30
N LEU A 114 -14.15 0.28 0.59
CA LEU A 114 -15.18 -0.69 0.95
C LEU A 114 -15.94 -1.16 -0.28
N ALA A 115 -16.42 -0.24 -1.13
CA ALA A 115 -17.16 -0.58 -2.34
C ALA A 115 -16.33 -1.44 -3.32
N GLU A 116 -15.08 -1.06 -3.59
CA GLU A 116 -14.17 -1.84 -4.45
C GLU A 116 -13.90 -3.23 -3.87
N TYR A 117 -13.71 -3.33 -2.55
CA TYR A 117 -13.50 -4.60 -1.88
C TYR A 117 -14.75 -5.49 -1.93
N SER A 118 -15.96 -4.94 -1.75
CA SER A 118 -17.22 -5.69 -1.94
C SER A 118 -17.29 -6.30 -3.33
N MET A 119 -16.97 -5.51 -4.36
CA MET A 119 -17.01 -5.96 -5.75
C MET A 119 -16.01 -7.10 -6.00
N LEU A 120 -14.80 -7.01 -5.45
CA LEU A 120 -13.77 -8.04 -5.58
C LEU A 120 -14.12 -9.35 -4.87
N THR A 121 -14.80 -9.27 -3.73
CA THR A 121 -15.15 -10.44 -2.91
C THR A 121 -16.49 -11.07 -3.28
N GLN A 122 -17.30 -10.40 -4.12
CA GLN A 122 -18.68 -10.79 -4.42
C GLN A 122 -19.55 -10.95 -3.16
N ALA A 123 -19.16 -10.32 -2.05
CA ALA A 123 -19.76 -10.53 -0.73
C ALA A 123 -21.18 -9.92 -0.58
N GLY A 124 -21.73 -9.28 -1.61
CA GLY A 124 -23.01 -8.59 -1.53
C GLY A 124 -23.00 -7.46 -0.48
N SER A 125 -24.13 -7.24 0.20
CA SER A 125 -24.29 -6.19 1.23
C SER A 125 -23.67 -6.52 2.59
N LEU A 126 -23.17 -7.75 2.79
CA LEU A 126 -22.45 -8.16 3.99
C LEU A 126 -20.97 -7.86 3.80
N LEU A 127 -20.63 -6.58 3.90
CA LEU A 127 -19.24 -6.16 3.96
C LEU A 127 -18.62 -6.69 5.25
N PRO A 128 -17.49 -7.42 5.19
CA PRO A 128 -16.66 -7.61 6.37
C PRO A 128 -16.33 -6.22 6.93
N ASP A 129 -16.29 -6.11 8.25
CA ASP A 129 -15.81 -4.91 8.91
C ASP A 129 -14.32 -4.73 8.51
N ILE A 130 -14.05 -3.98 7.44
CA ILE A 130 -12.69 -3.74 6.96
C ILE A 130 -11.80 -3.22 8.08
N PRO A 131 -12.22 -2.32 8.99
CA PRO A 131 -11.50 -2.05 10.23
C PRO A 131 -11.08 -3.30 11.01
N LEU A 132 -11.99 -4.24 11.25
CA LEU A 132 -11.67 -5.51 11.93
C LEU A 132 -10.66 -6.34 11.14
N VAL A 133 -10.86 -6.46 9.83
CA VAL A 133 -9.94 -7.18 8.94
C VAL A 133 -8.56 -6.51 8.91
N LEU A 134 -8.51 -5.18 8.87
CA LEU A 134 -7.28 -4.41 8.91
C LEU A 134 -6.61 -4.51 10.27
N ALA A 135 -7.36 -4.64 11.36
CA ALA A 135 -6.80 -4.88 12.69
C ALA A 135 -6.19 -6.29 12.81
N GLU A 136 -6.93 -7.32 12.35
CA GLU A 136 -6.47 -8.71 12.26
C GLU A 136 -5.19 -8.84 11.43
N LEU A 137 -5.12 -8.10 10.32
CA LEU A 137 -3.97 -8.12 9.44
C LEU A 137 -2.86 -7.19 9.95
N GLY A 138 -3.11 -5.96 10.33
CA GLY A 138 -2.07 -4.92 10.35
C GLY A 138 -1.62 -4.39 11.71
N ASP A 139 -2.37 -4.61 12.78
CA ASP A 139 -2.12 -3.87 14.04
C ASP A 139 -1.05 -4.49 14.93
N VAL A 140 -0.99 -5.82 14.93
CA VAL A 140 0.02 -6.64 15.59
C VAL A 140 1.17 -7.04 14.63
N PRO A 141 0.94 -7.44 13.37
CA PRO A 141 1.88 -8.37 12.75
C PRO A 141 2.96 -7.80 11.81
N PHE A 142 3.03 -6.51 11.48
CA PHE A 142 4.02 -6.09 10.47
C PHE A 142 5.48 -6.37 10.90
N VAL A 143 5.76 -6.32 12.21
CA VAL A 143 7.06 -6.68 12.77
C VAL A 143 7.27 -8.19 12.74
N ASP A 144 6.26 -8.95 13.12
CA ASP A 144 6.34 -10.38 13.38
C ASP A 144 6.20 -11.22 12.10
N TRP A 145 5.52 -10.71 11.07
CA TRP A 145 5.42 -11.30 9.72
C TRP A 145 6.74 -11.38 8.97
N ARG A 146 7.77 -10.68 9.45
CA ARG A 146 9.14 -10.86 8.95
C ARG A 146 9.77 -12.16 9.43
N TYR A 147 9.18 -12.75 10.47
CA TYR A 147 9.66 -13.93 11.17
C TYR A 147 8.58 -15.01 11.31
N PRO A 148 7.88 -15.42 10.24
CA PRO A 148 6.79 -16.40 10.35
C PRO A 148 7.29 -17.81 10.70
N PHE A 149 8.62 -18.02 10.72
CA PHE A 149 9.28 -19.21 11.24
C PHE A 149 9.50 -19.17 12.76
N GLU A 150 9.37 -18.00 13.40
CA GLU A 150 9.56 -17.82 14.85
C GLU A 150 8.27 -18.01 15.65
N ASP A 151 7.10 -17.93 15.01
CA ASP A 151 5.82 -18.15 15.68
C ASP A 151 4.87 -19.03 14.82
N PRO A 152 4.50 -20.23 15.31
CA PRO A 152 3.65 -21.17 14.58
C PRO A 152 2.20 -20.67 14.37
N ALA A 153 1.74 -19.65 15.10
CA ALA A 153 0.43 -19.02 14.88
C ALA A 153 0.35 -18.26 13.55
N TYR A 154 1.48 -17.95 12.90
CA TYR A 154 1.53 -17.28 11.59
C TYR A 154 1.01 -18.11 10.41
N ARG A 155 0.67 -19.39 10.63
CA ARG A 155 0.15 -20.28 9.59
C ARG A 155 -1.28 -19.94 9.13
N GLU A 156 -1.98 -19.05 9.83
CA GLU A 156 -3.38 -18.70 9.54
C GLU A 156 -3.55 -17.41 8.72
N LEU A 157 -2.46 -16.81 8.22
CA LEU A 157 -2.57 -15.58 7.46
C LEU A 157 -3.26 -15.80 6.11
N ASP A 158 -4.44 -15.19 5.94
CA ASP A 158 -5.18 -15.17 4.69
C ASP A 158 -4.57 -14.16 3.69
N TYR A 159 -3.55 -14.62 2.96
CA TYR A 159 -2.93 -13.84 1.89
C TYR A 159 -3.98 -13.38 0.85
N GLY A 160 -4.97 -14.21 0.54
CA GLY A 160 -6.01 -13.86 -0.44
C GLY A 160 -6.86 -12.67 0.03
N LYS A 161 -7.14 -12.58 1.33
CA LYS A 161 -7.81 -11.41 1.93
C LYS A 161 -6.93 -10.17 1.84
N LEU A 162 -5.65 -10.28 2.22
CA LEU A 162 -4.68 -9.19 2.16
C LEU A 162 -4.50 -8.65 0.73
N GLU A 163 -4.35 -9.54 -0.25
CA GLU A 163 -4.21 -9.18 -1.66
C GLU A 163 -5.44 -8.42 -2.17
N LYS A 164 -6.65 -8.88 -1.87
CA LYS A 164 -7.89 -8.21 -2.30
C LYS A 164 -8.00 -6.80 -1.73
N ILE A 165 -7.57 -6.58 -0.48
CA ILE A 165 -7.53 -5.24 0.13
C ILE A 165 -6.54 -4.35 -0.63
N ALA A 166 -5.32 -4.85 -0.88
CA ALA A 166 -4.31 -4.10 -1.62
C ALA A 166 -4.80 -3.73 -3.03
N VAL A 167 -5.48 -4.65 -3.73
CA VAL A 167 -6.05 -4.41 -5.07
C VAL A 167 -7.18 -3.37 -5.00
N ALA A 168 -8.09 -3.47 -4.03
CA ALA A 168 -9.17 -2.49 -3.84
C ALA A 168 -8.59 -1.08 -3.62
N MET A 169 -7.65 -0.95 -2.69
CA MET A 169 -6.98 0.31 -2.39
C MET A 169 -6.20 0.86 -3.59
N LEU A 170 -5.49 0.01 -4.35
CA LEU A 170 -4.80 0.44 -5.58
C LEU A 170 -5.76 1.01 -6.62
N ARG A 171 -6.93 0.38 -6.83
CA ARG A 171 -7.93 0.87 -7.79
C ARG A 171 -8.47 2.24 -7.40
N VAL A 172 -8.84 2.40 -6.12
CA VAL A 172 -9.29 3.70 -5.60
C VAL A 172 -8.17 4.74 -5.72
N GLY A 173 -6.94 4.37 -5.34
CA GLY A 173 -5.79 5.26 -5.40
C GLY A 173 -5.44 5.69 -6.82
N ARG A 174 -5.51 4.80 -7.80
CA ARG A 174 -5.34 5.13 -9.22
C ARG A 174 -6.33 6.18 -9.67
N GLY A 175 -7.60 6.03 -9.30
CA GLY A 175 -8.65 6.99 -9.58
C GLY A 175 -8.37 8.35 -8.93
N ALA A 176 -7.91 8.37 -7.68
CA ALA A 176 -7.53 9.59 -6.97
C ALA A 176 -6.33 10.29 -7.61
N CYS A 177 -5.26 9.58 -7.94
CA CYS A 177 -4.09 10.12 -8.65
C CYS A 177 -4.49 10.71 -10.02
N GLY A 178 -5.35 10.03 -10.77
CA GLY A 178 -5.84 10.53 -12.06
C GLY A 178 -6.62 11.85 -11.94
N ARG A 179 -7.45 12.00 -10.90
CA ARG A 179 -8.16 13.26 -10.62
C ARG A 179 -7.21 14.36 -10.15
N LEU A 180 -6.25 14.04 -9.28
CA LEU A 180 -5.24 14.99 -8.80
C LEU A 180 -4.38 15.51 -9.96
N ALA A 181 -3.96 14.66 -10.89
CA ALA A 181 -3.21 15.04 -12.07
C ALA A 181 -3.99 15.99 -13.01
N LYS A 182 -5.33 15.91 -13.02
CA LYS A 182 -6.22 16.82 -13.77
C LYS A 182 -6.57 18.11 -13.01
N GLY A 183 -6.09 18.27 -11.78
CA GLY A 183 -6.46 19.41 -10.92
C GLY A 183 -7.87 19.33 -10.33
N GLU A 184 -8.55 18.18 -10.40
CA GLU A 184 -9.93 17.95 -9.93
C GLU A 184 -10.00 17.75 -8.40
N ARG A 185 -9.38 18.65 -7.63
CA ARG A 185 -9.14 18.48 -6.19
C ARG A 185 -10.42 18.35 -5.37
N ARG A 186 -11.47 19.09 -5.74
CA ARG A 186 -12.81 19.01 -5.10
C ARG A 186 -13.51 17.67 -5.30
N HIS A 187 -13.03 16.85 -6.24
CA HIS A 187 -13.62 15.55 -6.56
C HIS A 187 -12.76 14.37 -6.07
N VAL A 188 -11.57 14.65 -5.54
CA VAL A 188 -10.72 13.66 -4.86
C VAL A 188 -11.32 13.29 -3.50
N VAL A 189 -11.85 14.30 -2.80
CA VAL A 189 -12.50 14.23 -1.47
C VAL A 189 -14.01 14.34 -1.56
#